data_AF-A0A6I9NV36-F1
#
_entry.id   AF-A0A6I9NV36-F1
#
_cell.length_a   1.000
_cell.length_b   1.000
_cell.length_c   1.000
_cell.angle_alpha   90.00
_cell.angle_beta   90.00
_cell.angle_gamma   90.00
#
_symmetry.space_group_name_H-M   'P 1'
#
loop_
_entity.id
_entity.type
_entity.pdbx_description
1 polymer ?
#
loop_
_entity_poly.entity_id
_entity_poly.type
_entity_poly.pdbx_seq_one_letter_code
_entity_poly.pdbx_strand_id
1 'polypeptide(L)'
;THAISSPPPGGVVTAGLAIYDTMQYILNPISTWCVGQAASMGSLLLAAGTAGMRHSLPNARIMLHQPSGGARGQATDIAIQAEEILKLKKQINQIYAKHTGQLLQTIDGVMERDRYMSPVEAQDFGIIDRVLVHPPQAGQDEPELVQKEPAASPPPHAECAALEQPLPGTPSSHKPEP
;
A
#
# COMPACT_ATOMS: atom_id res chain seq x y z
N THR A 1 -22.72 3.74 19.88
CA THR A 1 -22.95 4.08 18.46
C THR A 1 -22.45 2.95 17.59
N HIS A 2 -23.32 2.31 16.80
CA HIS A 2 -22.92 1.19 15.95
C HIS A 2 -22.10 1.68 14.74
N ALA A 3 -20.81 1.39 14.72
CA ALA A 3 -19.96 1.62 13.56
C ALA A 3 -20.26 0.55 12.48
N ILE A 4 -21.23 0.88 11.63
CA ILE A 4 -21.45 0.44 10.24
C ILE A 4 -20.67 -0.83 9.85
N SER A 5 -21.32 -1.99 9.98
CA SER A 5 -20.89 -3.27 9.39
C SER A 5 -21.25 -3.34 7.90
N SER A 6 -20.92 -2.30 7.12
CA SER A 6 -21.03 -2.36 5.66
C SER A 6 -20.01 -3.37 5.13
N PRO A 7 -20.33 -4.17 4.10
CA PRO A 7 -19.34 -5.01 3.44
C PRO A 7 -18.16 -4.13 2.97
N PRO A 8 -16.91 -4.65 3.00
CA PRO A 8 -15.76 -3.87 2.59
C PRO A 8 -15.99 -3.33 1.17
N PRO A 9 -15.78 -2.03 0.90
CA PRO A 9 -16.23 -1.35 -0.33
C PRO A 9 -15.39 -1.69 -1.59
N GLY A 10 -15.04 -2.97 -1.75
CA GLY A 10 -14.24 -3.54 -2.84
C GLY A 10 -15.00 -4.32 -3.89
N GLY A 11 -16.28 -4.64 -3.67
CA GLY A 11 -17.11 -5.36 -4.63
C GLY A 11 -16.62 -6.77 -4.99
N VAL A 12 -17.05 -7.26 -6.15
CA VAL A 12 -16.67 -8.57 -6.69
C VAL A 12 -15.41 -8.42 -7.56
N VAL A 13 -14.38 -9.21 -7.26
CA VAL A 13 -13.07 -9.11 -7.94
C VAL A 13 -13.18 -9.27 -9.46
N THR A 14 -13.91 -10.27 -9.95
CA THR A 14 -14.06 -10.51 -11.39
C THR A 14 -14.73 -9.34 -12.14
N ALA A 15 -15.71 -8.69 -11.52
CA ALA A 15 -16.34 -7.48 -12.07
C ALA A 15 -15.34 -6.30 -12.07
N GLY A 16 -14.55 -6.14 -11.02
CA GLY A 16 -13.47 -5.15 -10.98
C GLY A 16 -12.38 -5.40 -12.03
N LEU A 17 -12.02 -6.66 -12.29
CA LEU A 17 -11.07 -7.04 -13.34
C LEU A 17 -11.64 -6.76 -14.74
N ALA A 18 -12.92 -6.98 -14.99
CA ALA A 18 -13.54 -6.61 -16.26
C ALA A 18 -13.52 -5.09 -16.53
N ILE A 19 -13.73 -4.26 -15.49
CA ILE A 19 -13.57 -2.80 -15.59
C ILE A 19 -12.10 -2.46 -15.85
N TYR A 20 -11.18 -3.06 -15.11
CA TYR A 20 -9.74 -2.88 -15.28
C TYR A 20 -9.29 -3.19 -16.71
N ASP A 21 -9.64 -4.36 -17.25
CA ASP A 21 -9.26 -4.76 -18.61
C ASP A 21 -9.87 -3.82 -19.65
N THR A 22 -11.12 -3.37 -19.46
CA THR A 22 -11.74 -2.33 -20.30
C THR A 22 -10.95 -1.02 -20.26
N MET A 23 -10.51 -0.59 -19.06
CA MET A 23 -9.68 0.60 -18.88
C MET A 23 -8.32 0.48 -19.59
N GLN A 24 -7.73 -0.72 -19.66
CA GLN A 24 -6.47 -0.94 -20.38
C GLN A 24 -6.65 -1.15 -21.90
N TYR A 25 -7.85 -1.56 -22.34
CA TYR A 25 -8.14 -1.92 -23.73
C TYR A 25 -8.51 -0.72 -24.61
N ILE A 26 -9.19 0.28 -24.07
CA ILE A 26 -9.58 1.47 -24.85
C ILE A 26 -8.38 2.38 -25.13
N LEU A 27 -8.41 3.07 -26.27
CA LEU A 27 -7.32 3.94 -26.73
C LEU A 27 -7.25 5.29 -25.99
N ASN A 28 -8.38 5.71 -25.39
CA ASN A 28 -8.48 7.01 -24.73
C ASN A 28 -7.78 6.98 -23.36
N PRO A 29 -7.01 8.02 -22.99
CA PRO A 29 -6.44 8.12 -21.65
C PRO A 29 -7.55 8.27 -20.61
N ILE A 30 -7.37 7.63 -19.46
CA ILE A 30 -8.36 7.59 -18.38
C ILE A 30 -7.78 8.27 -17.15
N SER A 31 -8.38 9.39 -16.77
CA SER A 31 -8.10 10.05 -15.50
C SER A 31 -8.95 9.42 -14.39
N THR A 32 -8.32 9.05 -13.28
CA THR A 32 -9.00 8.43 -12.13
C THR A 32 -9.02 9.39 -10.94
N TRP A 33 -10.15 9.49 -10.24
CA TRP A 33 -10.35 10.45 -9.15
C TRP A 33 -10.88 9.76 -7.91
N CYS A 34 -10.08 9.74 -6.83
CA CYS A 34 -10.49 9.25 -5.53
C CYS A 34 -11.10 10.36 -4.68
N VAL A 35 -12.42 10.31 -4.52
CA VAL A 35 -13.23 11.17 -3.64
C VAL A 35 -13.77 10.30 -2.51
N GLY A 36 -13.51 10.68 -1.25
CA GLY A 36 -13.94 9.92 -0.07
C GLY A 36 -13.14 8.64 0.18
N GLN A 37 -13.29 7.61 -0.65
CA GLN A 37 -12.56 6.34 -0.48
C GLN A 37 -12.34 5.58 -1.79
N ALA A 38 -11.15 4.99 -1.94
CA ALA A 38 -10.87 3.92 -2.90
C ALA A 38 -10.27 2.72 -2.15
N ALA A 39 -10.94 1.57 -2.16
CA ALA A 39 -10.52 0.42 -1.37
C ALA A 39 -10.65 -0.90 -2.14
N SER A 40 -9.75 -1.86 -1.88
CA SER A 40 -9.76 -3.18 -2.54
C SER A 40 -9.72 -3.03 -4.07
N MET A 41 -10.75 -3.44 -4.82
CA MET A 41 -10.78 -3.20 -6.27
C MET A 41 -10.91 -1.71 -6.62
N GLY A 42 -11.50 -0.88 -5.75
CA GLY A 42 -11.58 0.56 -5.97
C GLY A 42 -10.20 1.23 -6.00
N SER A 43 -9.26 0.80 -5.16
CA SER A 43 -7.87 1.28 -5.19
C SER A 43 -7.06 0.68 -6.34
N LEU A 44 -7.39 -0.53 -6.80
CA LEU A 44 -6.79 -1.11 -8.01
C LEU A 44 -7.21 -0.32 -9.26
N LEU A 45 -8.50 0.00 -9.39
CA LEU A 45 -9.02 0.81 -10.49
C LEU A 45 -8.47 2.24 -10.44
N LEU A 46 -8.33 2.83 -9.26
CA LEU A 46 -7.64 4.11 -9.07
C LEU A 46 -6.20 4.06 -9.61
N ALA A 47 -5.42 3.04 -9.20
CA ALA A 47 -4.04 2.84 -9.64
C ALA A 47 -3.90 2.59 -11.15
N ALA A 48 -4.91 1.98 -11.77
CA ALA A 48 -4.92 1.58 -13.18
C ALA A 48 -5.25 2.70 -14.18
N GLY A 49 -5.50 3.92 -13.71
CA GLY A 49 -5.62 5.09 -14.57
C GLY A 49 -4.32 5.40 -15.34
N THR A 50 -4.40 6.25 -16.35
CA THR A 50 -3.24 6.65 -17.14
C THR A 50 -2.21 7.35 -16.25
N ALA A 51 -0.93 6.97 -16.37
CA ALA A 51 0.15 7.54 -15.57
C ALA A 51 0.23 9.07 -15.71
N GLY A 52 0.34 9.76 -14.58
CA GLY A 52 0.25 11.22 -14.48
C GLY A 52 -1.17 11.78 -14.30
N MET A 53 -2.20 10.95 -14.53
CA MET A 53 -3.63 11.32 -14.54
C MET A 53 -4.44 10.66 -13.40
N ARG A 54 -3.77 10.09 -12.39
CA ARG A 54 -4.38 9.45 -11.22
C ARG A 54 -4.41 10.42 -10.05
N HIS A 55 -5.58 10.65 -9.49
CA HIS A 55 -5.85 11.81 -8.63
C HIS A 55 -6.62 11.44 -7.36
N SER A 56 -6.44 12.24 -6.32
CA SER A 56 -7.23 12.14 -5.09
C SER A 56 -7.44 13.50 -4.43
N LEU A 57 -8.53 13.65 -3.67
CA LEU A 57 -8.76 14.82 -2.82
C LEU A 57 -8.14 14.62 -1.42
N PRO A 58 -7.80 15.69 -0.68
CA PRO A 58 -6.86 15.61 0.45
C PRO A 58 -7.36 14.79 1.64
N ASN A 59 -8.68 14.66 1.79
CA ASN A 59 -9.33 13.92 2.88
C ASN A 59 -9.82 12.52 2.47
N ALA A 60 -9.49 12.05 1.26
CA ALA A 60 -9.84 10.71 0.84
C ALA A 60 -8.98 9.64 1.53
N ARG A 61 -9.48 8.40 1.61
CA ARG A 61 -8.71 7.26 2.14
C ARG A 61 -8.52 6.17 1.09
N ILE A 62 -7.29 5.71 0.95
CA ILE A 62 -6.95 4.58 0.08
C ILE A 62 -6.76 3.34 0.97
N MET A 63 -7.25 2.18 0.56
CA MET A 63 -7.06 0.92 1.31
C MET A 63 -6.72 -0.26 0.39
N LEU A 64 -5.62 -0.95 0.68
CA LEU A 64 -5.19 -2.16 -0.01
C LEU A 64 -5.34 -3.37 0.93
N HIS A 65 -5.83 -4.49 0.39
CA HIS A 65 -5.90 -5.79 1.10
C HIS A 65 -5.87 -6.94 0.08
N GLN A 66 -5.55 -8.16 0.52
CA GLN A 66 -5.62 -9.35 -0.32
C GLN A 66 -7.09 -9.72 -0.63
N PRO A 67 -7.38 -10.44 -1.75
CA PRO A 67 -8.72 -10.92 -2.02
C PRO A 67 -9.20 -11.87 -0.91
N SER A 68 -10.43 -11.66 -0.45
CA SER A 68 -11.11 -12.51 0.53
C SER A 68 -12.15 -13.40 -0.14
N GLY A 69 -12.26 -14.65 0.32
CA GLY A 69 -13.27 -15.61 -0.13
C GLY A 69 -13.50 -16.69 0.92
N GLY A 70 -14.37 -17.65 0.61
CA GLY A 70 -14.64 -18.79 1.48
C GLY A 70 -14.97 -20.03 0.66
N ALA A 71 -14.56 -21.19 1.15
CA ALA A 71 -14.79 -22.48 0.51
C ALA A 71 -15.61 -23.40 1.43
N ARG A 72 -16.49 -24.20 0.82
CA ARG A 72 -17.25 -25.30 1.45
C ARG A 72 -17.43 -26.40 0.41
N GLY A 73 -17.53 -27.65 0.85
CA GLY A 73 -17.68 -28.82 -0.03
C GLY A 73 -16.86 -30.00 0.44
N GLN A 74 -16.55 -30.92 -0.48
CA GLN A 74 -15.60 -32.00 -0.25
C GLN A 74 -14.17 -31.43 -0.12
N ALA A 75 -13.24 -32.24 0.39
CA ALA A 75 -11.83 -31.84 0.53
C ALA A 75 -11.22 -31.36 -0.81
N THR A 76 -11.58 -32.01 -1.92
CA THR A 76 -11.20 -31.63 -3.29
C THR A 76 -11.74 -30.25 -3.67
N ASP A 77 -13.02 -29.96 -3.41
CA ASP A 77 -13.64 -28.67 -3.75
C ASP A 77 -13.00 -27.53 -2.96
N ILE A 78 -12.66 -27.78 -1.69
CA ILE A 78 -11.97 -26.82 -0.82
C ILE A 78 -10.56 -26.55 -1.35
N ALA A 79 -9.83 -27.60 -1.77
CA ALA A 79 -8.49 -27.45 -2.35
C ALA A 79 -8.52 -26.64 -3.67
N ILE A 80 -9.48 -26.91 -4.56
CA ILE A 80 -9.64 -26.17 -5.83
C ILE A 80 -9.92 -24.68 -5.55
N GLN A 81 -10.84 -24.37 -4.63
CA GLN A 81 -11.18 -22.98 -4.28
C GLN A 81 -10.00 -22.26 -3.59
N ALA A 82 -9.22 -22.97 -2.77
CA ALA A 82 -8.01 -22.44 -2.15
C ALA A 82 -6.89 -22.16 -3.19
N GLU A 83 -6.72 -23.01 -4.19
CA GLU A 83 -5.77 -22.78 -5.28
C GLU A 83 -6.18 -21.56 -6.12
N GLU A 84 -7.47 -21.41 -6.42
CA GLU A 84 -8.00 -20.32 -7.23
C GLU A 84 -7.84 -18.95 -6.55
N ILE A 85 -8.15 -18.84 -5.25
CA ILE A 85 -7.95 -17.56 -4.54
C ILE A 85 -6.46 -17.19 -4.42
N LEU A 86 -5.55 -18.17 -4.36
CA LEU A 86 -4.10 -17.92 -4.39
C LEU A 86 -3.62 -17.43 -5.77
N LYS A 87 -4.16 -17.98 -6.87
CA LYS A 87 -3.91 -17.45 -8.23
C LYS A 87 -4.41 -16.01 -8.36
N LEU A 88 -5.63 -15.75 -7.88
CA LEU A 88 -6.25 -14.42 -7.91
C LEU A 88 -5.47 -13.39 -7.08
N LYS A 89 -4.99 -13.77 -5.87
CA LYS A 89 -4.09 -12.94 -5.05
C LYS A 89 -2.83 -12.57 -5.83
N LYS A 90 -2.16 -13.55 -6.46
CA LYS A 90 -0.95 -13.32 -7.26
C LYS A 90 -1.23 -12.38 -8.44
N GLN A 91 -2.33 -12.56 -9.17
CA GLN A 91 -2.71 -11.71 -10.29
C GLN A 91 -2.97 -10.26 -9.86
N ILE A 92 -3.72 -10.05 -8.77
CA ILE A 92 -3.98 -8.72 -8.21
C ILE A 92 -2.67 -8.03 -7.80
N ASN A 93 -1.80 -8.74 -7.09
CA ASN A 93 -0.53 -8.19 -6.61
C ASN A 93 0.40 -7.82 -7.77
N GLN A 94 0.38 -8.58 -8.87
CA GLN A 94 1.09 -8.24 -10.12
C GLN A 94 0.52 -6.98 -10.80
N ILE A 95 -0.80 -6.78 -10.79
CA ILE A 95 -1.44 -5.56 -11.32
C ILE A 95 -1.06 -4.34 -10.48
N TYR A 96 -1.06 -4.45 -9.15
CA TYR A 96 -0.58 -3.38 -8.28
C TYR A 96 0.91 -3.08 -8.51
N ALA A 97 1.78 -4.09 -8.60
CA ALA A 97 3.21 -3.89 -8.89
C ALA A 97 3.42 -3.17 -10.24
N LYS A 98 2.70 -3.57 -11.30
CA LYS A 98 2.73 -2.91 -12.62
C LYS A 98 2.45 -1.40 -12.53
N HIS A 99 1.39 -1.01 -11.81
CA HIS A 99 0.91 0.38 -11.81
C HIS A 99 1.52 1.27 -10.73
N THR A 100 2.08 0.68 -9.67
CA THR A 100 2.77 1.44 -8.62
C THR A 100 4.28 1.56 -8.83
N GLY A 101 4.86 0.70 -9.68
CA GLY A 101 6.32 0.57 -9.83
C GLY A 101 7.01 -0.11 -8.64
N GLN A 102 6.25 -0.55 -7.63
CA GLN A 102 6.78 -1.25 -6.46
C GLN A 102 7.19 -2.69 -6.82
N LEU A 103 8.19 -3.21 -6.10
CA LEU A 103 8.56 -4.63 -6.19
C LEU A 103 7.39 -5.51 -5.72
N LEU A 104 7.18 -6.65 -6.38
CA LEU A 104 6.10 -7.58 -6.04
C LEU A 104 6.15 -8.01 -4.56
N GLN A 105 7.33 -8.23 -4.01
CA GLN A 105 7.53 -8.54 -2.59
C GLN A 105 7.02 -7.42 -1.65
N THR A 106 7.18 -6.15 -2.03
CA THR A 106 6.64 -5.01 -1.30
C THR A 106 5.11 -5.03 -1.32
N ILE A 107 4.52 -5.30 -2.50
CA ILE A 107 3.06 -5.44 -2.64
C ILE A 107 2.53 -6.62 -1.81
N ASP A 108 3.17 -7.78 -1.87
CA ASP A 108 2.79 -8.98 -1.11
C ASP A 108 2.74 -8.70 0.40
N GLY A 109 3.77 -8.04 0.93
CA GLY A 109 3.82 -7.65 2.35
C GLY A 109 2.80 -6.59 2.73
N VAL A 110 2.57 -5.60 1.85
CA VAL A 110 1.59 -4.51 2.07
C VAL A 110 0.14 -5.00 2.02
N MET A 111 -0.18 -5.98 1.17
CA MET A 111 -1.55 -6.46 0.96
C MET A 111 -1.96 -7.61 1.91
N GLU A 112 -1.05 -8.15 2.71
CA GLU A 112 -1.36 -9.28 3.61
C GLU A 112 -2.41 -8.93 4.69
N ARG A 113 -2.55 -7.66 5.04
CA ARG A 113 -3.60 -7.12 5.91
C ARG A 113 -4.12 -5.80 5.35
N ASP A 114 -5.25 -5.32 5.88
CA ASP A 114 -5.82 -4.01 5.54
C ASP A 114 -4.80 -2.88 5.77
N ARG A 115 -4.19 -2.39 4.68
CA ARG A 115 -3.31 -1.24 4.70
C ARG A 115 -4.09 -0.01 4.25
N TYR A 116 -4.42 0.84 5.20
CA TYR A 116 -4.93 2.19 4.93
C TYR A 116 -3.78 3.14 4.63
N MET A 117 -4.03 4.09 3.74
CA MET A 117 -3.11 5.16 3.34
C MET A 117 -3.89 6.47 3.19
N SER A 118 -3.29 7.56 3.64
CA SER A 118 -3.66 8.92 3.22
C SER A 118 -3.37 9.14 1.72
N PRO A 119 -3.89 10.21 1.09
CA PRO A 119 -3.59 10.50 -0.31
C PRO A 119 -2.10 10.75 -0.57
N VAL A 120 -1.39 11.37 0.38
CA VAL A 120 0.05 11.62 0.26
C VAL A 120 0.83 10.31 0.32
N GLU A 121 0.56 9.43 1.29
CA GLU A 121 1.16 8.09 1.34
C GLU A 121 0.84 7.26 0.09
N ALA A 122 -0.39 7.36 -0.44
CA ALA A 122 -0.78 6.67 -1.67
C ALA A 122 -0.06 7.24 -2.91
N GLN A 123 0.27 8.53 -2.92
CA GLN A 123 1.08 9.17 -3.95
C GLN A 123 2.55 8.69 -3.85
N ASP A 124 3.12 8.66 -2.64
CA ASP A 124 4.48 8.17 -2.40
C ASP A 124 4.63 6.67 -2.71
N PHE A 125 3.59 5.89 -2.46
CA PHE A 125 3.55 4.46 -2.80
C PHE A 125 3.33 4.21 -4.31
N GLY A 126 2.89 5.22 -5.07
CA GLY A 126 2.68 5.14 -6.52
C GLY A 126 1.27 4.72 -6.97
N ILE A 127 0.27 4.71 -6.07
CA ILE A 127 -1.13 4.42 -6.39
C ILE A 127 -1.81 5.60 -7.11
N ILE A 128 -1.40 6.83 -6.80
CA ILE A 128 -1.85 8.05 -7.48
C ILE A 128 -0.66 8.94 -7.84
N ASP A 129 -0.88 9.90 -8.73
CA ASP A 129 0.16 10.82 -9.20
C ASP A 129 0.05 12.20 -8.56
N ARG A 130 -1.17 12.66 -8.23
CA ARG A 130 -1.42 14.01 -7.69
C ARG A 130 -2.51 14.00 -6.60
N VAL A 131 -2.33 14.79 -5.55
CA VAL A 131 -3.37 15.13 -4.58
C VAL A 131 -3.78 16.59 -4.83
N LEU A 132 -5.03 16.84 -5.20
CA LEU A 132 -5.51 18.17 -5.59
C LEU A 132 -6.31 18.84 -4.48
N VAL A 133 -6.08 20.12 -4.27
CA VAL A 133 -6.88 20.99 -3.37
C VAL A 133 -7.96 21.70 -4.18
N HIS A 134 -7.57 22.36 -5.27
CA HIS A 134 -8.46 23.10 -6.16
C HIS A 134 -8.13 22.86 -7.65
N PRO A 135 -9.13 22.88 -8.55
CA PRO A 135 -8.88 22.99 -9.99
C PRO A 135 -8.20 24.33 -10.33
N PRO A 136 -7.70 24.54 -11.56
CA PRO A 136 -7.06 25.80 -11.95
C PRO A 136 -7.97 26.99 -11.65
N GLN A 137 -7.48 27.94 -10.85
CA GLN A 137 -8.24 29.11 -10.45
C GLN A 137 -8.19 30.21 -11.53
N ALA A 138 -8.99 31.26 -11.40
CA ALA A 138 -9.03 32.33 -12.39
C ALA A 138 -7.64 33.01 -12.55
N GLY A 139 -7.03 32.87 -13.74
CA GLY A 139 -5.68 33.36 -14.02
C GLY A 139 -4.55 32.37 -13.71
N GLN A 140 -4.86 31.10 -13.47
CA GLN A 140 -3.89 30.01 -13.31
C GLN A 140 -4.15 28.91 -14.34
N ASP A 141 -3.09 28.38 -14.95
CA ASP A 141 -3.21 27.29 -15.94
C ASP A 141 -3.16 25.89 -15.30
N GLU A 142 -2.47 25.74 -14.16
CA GLU A 142 -2.31 24.47 -13.43
C GLU A 142 -3.17 24.42 -12.15
N PRO A 143 -3.58 23.22 -11.70
CA PRO A 143 -4.33 23.05 -10.46
C PRO A 143 -3.47 23.21 -9.21
N GLU A 144 -4.11 23.57 -8.10
CA GLU A 144 -3.46 23.62 -6.79
C GLU A 144 -3.32 22.21 -6.19
N LEU A 145 -2.09 21.82 -5.89
CA LEU A 145 -1.74 20.51 -5.33
C LEU A 145 -1.40 20.62 -3.84
N VAL A 146 -1.64 19.54 -3.09
CA VAL A 146 -1.15 19.43 -1.70
C VAL A 146 0.37 19.46 -1.71
N GLN A 147 0.94 20.40 -0.95
CA GLN A 147 2.38 20.47 -0.72
C GLN A 147 2.78 19.33 0.22
N LYS A 148 3.80 18.55 -0.16
CA LYS A 148 4.40 17.57 0.75
C LYS A 148 5.22 18.32 1.79
N GLU A 149 4.94 18.11 3.07
CA GLU A 149 5.86 18.52 4.11
C GLU A 149 7.22 17.83 3.87
N PRO A 150 8.36 18.53 4.04
CA PRO A 150 9.67 17.91 3.87
C PRO A 150 9.80 16.80 4.90
N ALA A 151 10.15 15.59 4.43
CA ALA A 151 10.27 14.41 5.28
C ALA A 151 11.19 14.73 6.48
N ALA A 152 10.64 14.63 7.69
CA ALA A 152 11.37 14.94 8.91
C ALA A 152 12.66 14.10 8.95
N SER A 153 13.80 14.77 9.13
CA SER A 153 15.10 14.12 9.23
C SER A 153 15.03 12.99 10.27
N PRO A 154 15.65 11.82 10.02
CA PRO A 154 15.67 10.76 11.00
C PRO A 154 16.27 11.31 12.32
N PRO A 155 15.72 10.95 13.49
CA PRO A 155 16.27 11.39 14.76
C PRO A 155 17.75 10.97 14.81
N PRO A 156 18.66 11.83 15.32
CA PRO A 156 20.06 11.50 15.40
C PRO A 156 20.20 10.17 16.15
N HIS A 157 21.01 9.26 15.58
CA HIS A 157 21.17 7.92 16.10
C HIS A 157 21.41 7.96 17.61
N ALA A 158 20.53 7.31 18.37
CA ALA A 158 20.81 7.02 19.76
C ALA A 158 22.09 6.16 19.78
N GLU A 159 23.20 6.76 20.21
CA GLU A 159 24.43 6.03 20.47
C GLU A 159 24.08 4.89 21.43
N CYS A 160 24.17 3.67 20.92
CA CYS A 160 23.93 2.47 21.71
C CYS A 160 25.11 2.36 22.68
N ALA A 161 24.94 2.92 23.87
CA ALA A 161 25.96 2.96 24.90
C ALA A 161 26.40 1.52 25.21
N ALA A 162 27.58 1.16 24.72
CA ALA A 162 28.18 -0.13 24.99
C ALA A 162 28.43 -0.23 26.49
N LEU A 163 27.69 -1.12 27.15
CA LEU A 163 27.94 -1.47 28.54
C LEU A 163 29.30 -2.17 28.63
N GLU A 164 30.33 -1.42 29.04
CA GLU A 164 31.62 -1.99 29.40
C GLU A 164 31.44 -3.02 30.52
N GLN A 165 31.65 -4.29 30.19
CA GLN A 165 31.83 -5.32 31.20
C GLN A 165 33.31 -5.33 31.63
N PRO A 166 33.64 -5.22 32.93
CA PRO A 166 35.02 -5.29 33.38
C PRO A 166 35.56 -6.72 33.22
N LEU A 167 36.73 -6.82 32.58
CA LEU A 167 37.46 -8.09 32.42
C LEU A 167 37.87 -8.68 33.78
N PRO A 168 37.79 -10.01 33.97
CA PRO A 168 38.28 -10.66 35.19
C PRO A 168 39.82 -10.58 35.26
N GLY A 169 40.34 -10.21 36.44
CA GLY A 169 41.75 -9.92 36.64
C GLY A 169 42.69 -11.12 36.53
N THR A 170 43.94 -10.84 36.15
CA THR A 170 45.06 -11.78 36.18
C THR A 170 45.55 -12.03 37.61
N PRO A 171 45.88 -13.28 38.01
CA PRO A 171 46.43 -13.56 39.33
C PRO A 171 47.90 -13.10 39.41
N SER A 172 48.19 -12.17 40.32
CA SER A 172 49.56 -11.70 40.57
C SER A 172 50.37 -12.74 41.35
N SER A 173 51.59 -13.01 40.89
CA SER A 173 52.53 -13.95 41.50
C SER A 173 53.30 -13.32 42.65
N HIS A 174 53.18 -13.86 43.88
CA HIS A 174 54.08 -13.48 44.98
C HIS A 174 54.44 -14.61 45.96
N LYS A 175 55.74 -14.94 45.97
CA LYS A 175 56.60 -15.52 47.02
C LYS A 175 58.01 -14.94 46.77
N PRO A 176 59.02 -14.98 47.67
CA PRO A 176 59.22 -15.80 48.89
C PRO A 176 58.97 -14.95 50.18
N GLU A 177 59.58 -15.08 51.37
CA GLU A 177 60.68 -15.88 51.99
C GLU A 177 60.54 -15.79 53.54
N PRO A 178 61.28 -16.56 54.38
CA PRO A 178 62.06 -17.78 54.14
C PRO A 178 61.42 -19.06 54.71
#